data_AF-A0A7C2VW72-F1
#
_entry.id   AF-A0A7C2VW72-F1
#
_cell.length_a   1.000
_cell.length_b   1.000
_cell.length_c   1.000
_cell.angle_alpha   90.00
_cell.angle_beta   90.00
_cell.angle_gamma   90.00
#
_symmetry.space_group_name_H-M   'P 1'
#
loop_
_entity.id
_entity.type
_entity.pdbx_description
1 polymer ?
#
loop_
_entity_poly.entity_id
_entity_poly.type
_entity_poly.pdbx_seq_one_letter_code
_entity_poly.pdbx_strand_id
1 'polypeptide(L)' 'MRIGFIGAGRRAQGHMGALSKIKSAQIAAICDIQRERAEEVARRFNA' A
#
# COMPACT_ATOMS: atom_id res chain seq x y z
N MET A 1 -12.63 5.46 3.97
CA MET A 1 -12.05 5.77 2.64
C MET A 1 -11.17 4.62 2.20
N ARG A 2 -11.34 4.12 0.98
CA ARG A 2 -10.50 3.05 0.41
C ARG A 2 -9.48 3.67 -0.53
N ILE A 3 -8.23 3.26 -0.41
CA ILE A 3 -7.09 3.86 -1.11
C ILE A 3 -6.39 2.77 -1.91
N GLY A 4 -6.18 3.03 -3.20
CA GLY A 4 -5.32 2.22 -4.06
C GLY A 4 -3.96 2.89 -4.24
N PHE A 5 -2.90 2.10 -4.26
CA PHE A 5 -1.55 2.57 -4.57
C PHE A 5 -1.05 2.01 -5.90
N ILE A 6 -0.56 2.90 -6.77
CA ILE A 6 0.17 2.54 -7.99
C ILE A 6 1.63 2.92 -7.78
N GLY A 7 2.49 1.90 -7.73
CA GLY A 7 3.86 1.96 -7.23
C GLY A 7 3.93 1.58 -5.75
N ALA A 8 4.77 0.59 -5.44
CA ALA A 8 5.03 0.05 -4.10
C ALA A 8 6.48 0.34 -3.62
N GLY A 9 7.14 1.31 -4.26
CA GLY A 9 8.49 1.74 -3.93
C GLY A 9 8.61 2.49 -2.61
N ARG A 10 9.84 2.92 -2.27
CA ARG A 10 10.20 3.46 -0.96
C ARG A 10 9.32 4.65 -0.50
N ARG A 11 9.00 5.57 -1.41
CA ARG A 11 8.12 6.72 -1.09
C ARG A 11 6.68 6.29 -0.84
N ALA A 12 6.15 5.40 -1.67
CA ALA A 12 4.79 4.89 -1.53
C ALA A 12 4.61 4.21 -0.17
N GLN A 13 5.56 3.38 0.26
CA GLN A 13 5.51 2.75 1.58
C GLN A 13 5.51 3.74 2.75
N GLY A 14 6.21 4.87 2.62
CA GLY A 14 6.15 5.97 3.60
C GLY A 14 4.75 6.57 3.71
N HIS A 15 4.10 6.82 2.56
CA HIS A 15 2.70 7.28 2.54
C HIS A 15 1.73 6.24 3.09
N MET A 16 1.89 4.97 2.70
CA MET A 16 1.09 3.85 3.22
C MET A 16 1.21 3.74 4.75
N GLY A 17 2.42 3.86 5.30
CA GLY A 17 2.64 3.81 6.75
C GLY A 17 2.09 5.01 7.52
N ALA A 18 1.97 6.17 6.89
CA ALA A 18 1.28 7.32 7.49
C ALA A 18 -0.25 7.12 7.44
N LEU A 19 -0.78 6.68 6.30
CA LEU A 19 -2.21 6.45 6.09
C LEU A 19 -2.75 5.29 6.91
N SER A 20 -1.96 4.23 7.14
CA SER A 20 -2.37 3.09 7.97
C SER A 20 -2.65 3.45 9.42
N LYS A 21 -2.18 4.62 9.88
CA LYS A 21 -2.47 5.16 11.22
C LYS A 21 -3.85 5.85 11.29
N ILE A 22 -4.45 6.17 10.15
CA ILE A 22 -5.76 6.81 10.06
C ILE A 22 -6.85 5.72 10.09
N LYS A 23 -7.58 5.61 11.20
CA LYS A 23 -8.60 4.54 11.39
C LYS A 23 -9.67 4.47 10.31
N SER A 24 -10.02 5.61 9.69
CA SER A 24 -11.02 5.69 8.63
C SER A 24 -10.46 5.40 7.23
N ALA A 25 -9.15 5.17 7.10
CA ALA A 25 -8.48 4.86 5.84
C ALA A 25 -8.11 3.37 5.78
N GLN A 26 -8.37 2.75 4.63
CA GLN A 26 -7.96 1.39 4.33
C GLN A 26 -7.20 1.38 3.01
N ILE A 27 -5.99 0.84 3.02
CA ILE A 27 -5.27 0.49 1.79
C ILE A 27 -5.95 -0.76 1.26
N ALA A 28 -6.57 -0.67 0.09
CA ALA A 28 -7.46 -1.69 -0.45
C ALA A 28 -6.97 -2.30 -1.76
N ALA A 29 -5.89 -1.76 -2.33
CA ALA A 29 -5.27 -2.29 -3.54
C ALA A 29 -3.82 -1.77 -3.67
N ILE A 30 -2.94 -2.62 -4.19
CA ILE A 30 -1.55 -2.27 -4.53
C ILE A 30 -1.23 -2.79 -5.93
N CYS A 31 -0.58 -1.94 -6.72
CA CYS A 31 -0.09 -2.27 -8.06
C CYS A 31 1.38 -1.85 -8.17
N ASP A 32 2.23 -2.71 -8.73
CA ASP A 32 3.62 -2.39 -9.09
C ASP A 32 4.00 -3.24 -10.31
N ILE A 33 4.91 -2.74 -11.14
CA ILE A 33 5.43 -3.51 -12.29
C ILE A 33 6.24 -4.73 -11.85
N GLN A 34 6.86 -4.66 -10.67
CA GLN A 34 7.53 -5.79 -10.04
C GLN A 34 6.52 -6.53 -9.15
N ARG A 35 6.03 -7.66 -9.65
CA ARG A 35 4.99 -8.47 -9.01
C ARG A 35 5.32 -8.82 -7.56
N GLU A 36 6.55 -9.25 -7.31
CA GLU A 36 7.01 -9.70 -5.99
C GLU A 36 6.92 -8.55 -4.97
N ARG A 37 7.26 -7.33 -5.40
CA ARG A 37 7.13 -6.13 -4.57
C ARG A 37 5.67 -5.81 -4.28
N ALA A 38 4.79 -5.89 -5.28
CA ALA A 38 3.36 -5.67 -5.07
C ALA A 38 2.81 -6.66 -4.04
N GLU A 39 3.12 -7.95 -4.17
CA GLU A 39 2.67 -9.02 -3.26
C GLU A 39 3.27 -8.91 -1.85
N GLU A 40 4.53 -8.52 -1.71
CA GLU A 40 5.17 -8.26 -0.41
C GLU A 40 4.46 -7.12 0.34
N VAL A 41 4.25 -5.98 -0.35
CA VAL A 41 3.65 -4.81 0.27
C VAL A 41 2.16 -5.01 0.52
N ALA A 42 1.45 -5.73 -0.35
CA ALA A 42 0.06 -6.12 -0.16
C ALA A 42 -0.13 -6.91 1.15
N ARG A 43 0.72 -7.93 1.38
CA ARG A 43 0.73 -8.68 2.64
C ARG A 43 1.02 -7.81 3.85
N ARG A 44 1.97 -6.87 3.75
CA ARG A 44 2.33 -5.97 4.85
C ARG A 44 1.17 -5.07 5.29
N PHE A 45 0.32 -4.64 4.35
CA PHE A 45 -0.79 -3.73 4.61
C PHE A 45 -2.17 -4.39 4.57
N ASN A 46 -2.25 -5.72 4.44
CA ASN A 46 -3.48 -6.49 4.28
C ASN A 46 -4.38 -5.94 3.15
N ALA A 47 -3.76 -5.65 2.00
CA ALA A 47 -4.39 -5.03 0.83
C ALA A 47 -4.44 -5.97 -0.37
#